data_AF-A0A8C2YGN1-F1
#
_entry.id   AF-A0A8C2YGN1-F1
#
_cell.length_a   1.000
_cell.length_b   1.000
_cell.length_c   1.000
_cell.angle_alpha   90.00
_cell.angle_beta   90.00
_cell.angle_gamma   90.00
#
_symmetry.space_group_name_H-M   'P 1'
#
loop_
_entity.id
_entity.type
_entity.pdbx_description
1 polymer ?
#
loop_
_entity_poly.entity_id
_entity_poly.type
_entity_poly.pdbx_seq_one_letter_code
_entity_poly.pdbx_strand_id
1 'polypeptide(L)'
;MSPLTSRPRAPPARQGALLPPPQPPPPPCLPAAARFSPARLGSARLGSARFGSVRLGGVRPIMAASVFCCLRWCRDGGAGHIPLKEMPAVQLDTQRMGTDVVIVKNGRRICGTGGCLANAPLHQNKSYFEFKIQSTGIWGIGVATQKANLNQIPLGRDVHSLVMRNDGALYYNNEEKNRLPANSLPQEGDVVGITYDHVELNVYLNGKNMHCPASGIRGTVYPVVYVDDSAILDCQFSEFYHTPPPGFEKILFEQQIF
;
A
#
# COMPACT_ATOMS: atom_id res chain seq x y z
N MET A 1 -42.21 88.07 19.75
CA MET A 1 -42.43 87.16 18.60
C MET A 1 -41.19 86.30 18.44
N SER A 2 -41.23 85.07 18.95
CA SER A 2 -40.22 84.03 18.72
C SER A 2 -40.95 82.69 18.74
N PRO A 3 -40.78 81.81 17.72
CA PRO A 3 -41.61 80.63 17.58
C PRO A 3 -41.06 79.44 18.38
N LEU A 4 -41.98 78.73 19.01
CA LEU A 4 -41.86 77.35 19.47
C LEU A 4 -41.94 76.37 18.29
N THR A 5 -41.64 75.09 18.57
CA THR A 5 -41.89 73.85 17.79
C THR A 5 -40.79 73.44 16.81
N SER A 6 -40.39 72.17 16.67
CA SER A 6 -40.71 70.89 17.33
C SER A 6 -39.64 69.88 16.93
N ARG A 7 -39.26 68.95 17.81
CA ARG A 7 -38.33 67.84 17.50
C ARG A 7 -39.07 66.72 16.75
N PRO A 8 -38.46 66.05 15.75
CA PRO A 8 -39.09 64.94 15.05
C PRO A 8 -39.06 63.65 15.89
N ARG A 9 -40.17 62.90 15.81
CA ARG A 9 -40.47 61.64 16.50
C ARG A 9 -39.77 60.48 15.75
N ALA A 10 -39.09 59.60 16.48
CA ALA A 10 -38.47 58.39 15.93
C ALA A 10 -39.55 57.36 15.48
N PRO A 11 -39.29 56.57 14.42
CA PRO A 11 -40.22 55.55 13.94
C PRO A 11 -40.23 54.30 14.84
N PRO A 12 -41.35 53.55 14.90
CA PRO A 12 -41.48 52.37 15.74
C PRO A 12 -40.71 51.16 15.18
N ALA A 13 -40.18 50.35 16.10
CA ALA A 13 -39.43 49.13 15.83
C ALA A 13 -40.30 48.08 15.11
N ARG A 14 -39.79 47.53 14.00
CA ARG A 14 -40.38 46.37 13.32
C ARG A 14 -40.27 45.13 14.20
N GLN A 15 -41.40 44.52 14.50
CA GLN A 15 -41.50 43.21 15.13
C GLN A 15 -40.84 42.15 14.21
N GLY A 16 -39.90 41.39 14.77
CA GLY A 16 -39.25 40.28 14.09
C GLY A 16 -40.24 39.15 13.84
N ALA A 17 -40.41 38.77 12.58
CA ALA A 17 -41.11 37.55 12.20
C ALA A 17 -40.26 36.35 12.64
N LEU A 18 -40.78 35.53 13.55
CA LEU A 18 -40.21 34.22 13.86
C LEU A 18 -40.31 33.32 12.61
N LEU A 19 -39.17 32.89 12.09
CA LEU A 19 -39.10 31.79 11.13
C LEU A 19 -39.43 30.47 11.85
N PRO A 20 -40.24 29.58 11.25
CA PRO A 20 -40.46 28.26 11.82
C PRO A 20 -39.17 27.42 11.79
N PRO A 21 -38.98 26.49 12.74
CA PRO A 21 -37.80 25.63 12.78
C PRO A 21 -37.74 24.69 11.56
N PRO A 22 -36.54 24.33 11.10
CA PRO A 22 -36.37 23.39 9.99
C PRO A 22 -36.86 21.99 10.36
N GLN A 23 -37.58 21.34 9.45
CA GLN A 23 -38.04 19.96 9.63
C GLN A 23 -36.88 18.96 9.52
N PRO A 24 -36.92 17.84 10.27
CA PRO A 24 -35.91 16.79 10.19
C PRO A 24 -35.95 16.07 8.83
N PRO A 25 -34.80 15.58 8.33
CA PRO A 25 -34.74 14.84 7.07
C PRO A 25 -35.47 13.48 7.16
N PRO A 26 -36.05 12.97 6.06
CA PRO A 26 -36.68 11.67 6.03
C PRO A 26 -35.66 10.53 6.22
N PRO A 27 -36.08 9.39 6.80
CA PRO A 27 -35.19 8.24 6.98
C PRO A 27 -34.75 7.64 5.64
N PRO A 28 -33.54 7.07 5.55
CA PRO A 28 -33.07 6.44 4.33
C PRO A 28 -33.88 5.18 3.99
N CYS A 29 -34.37 5.12 2.76
CA CYS A 29 -35.01 3.94 2.19
C CYS A 29 -33.98 2.81 2.06
N LEU A 30 -34.12 1.76 2.87
CA LEU A 30 -33.38 0.50 2.73
C LEU A 30 -33.84 -0.23 1.45
N PRO A 31 -32.95 -0.55 0.50
CA PRO A 31 -33.30 -1.45 -0.59
C PRO A 31 -33.37 -2.89 -0.09
N ALA A 32 -34.37 -3.61 -0.62
CA ALA A 32 -34.82 -4.93 -0.22
C ALA A 32 -33.73 -6.00 -0.28
N ALA A 33 -33.80 -6.93 0.68
CA ALA A 33 -33.00 -8.14 0.71
C ALA A 33 -33.18 -8.97 -0.58
N ALA A 34 -32.13 -9.04 -1.39
CA ALA A 34 -32.07 -9.97 -2.51
C ALA A 34 -31.93 -11.39 -1.97
N ARG A 35 -32.97 -12.20 -2.18
CA ARG A 35 -32.99 -13.64 -1.93
C ARG A 35 -31.94 -14.31 -2.82
N PHE A 36 -30.87 -14.83 -2.23
CA PHE A 36 -29.93 -15.71 -2.92
C PHE A 36 -30.55 -17.10 -3.11
N SER A 37 -30.80 -17.46 -4.37
CA SER A 37 -31.07 -18.85 -4.77
C SER A 37 -29.72 -19.56 -5.03
N PRO A 38 -29.51 -20.81 -4.58
CA PRO A 38 -28.29 -21.54 -4.85
C PRO A 38 -28.30 -22.10 -6.29
N ALA A 39 -27.33 -21.69 -7.10
CA ALA A 39 -27.09 -22.28 -8.41
C ALA A 39 -26.40 -23.65 -8.26
N ARG A 40 -26.94 -24.66 -8.95
CA ARG A 40 -26.47 -26.04 -8.97
C ARG A 40 -25.05 -26.15 -9.53
N LEU A 41 -24.20 -26.86 -8.80
CA LEU A 41 -22.87 -27.29 -9.20
C LEU A 41 -22.99 -28.33 -10.35
N GLY A 42 -22.51 -27.97 -11.54
CA GLY A 42 -22.38 -28.87 -12.67
C GLY A 42 -21.09 -29.69 -12.57
N SER A 43 -21.22 -31.02 -12.45
CA SER A 43 -20.11 -31.97 -12.44
C SER A 43 -19.61 -32.21 -13.88
N ALA A 44 -18.38 -31.80 -14.19
CA ALA A 44 -17.70 -32.18 -15.43
C ALA A 44 -16.95 -33.51 -15.24
N ARG A 45 -17.25 -34.49 -16.10
CA ARG A 45 -16.60 -35.82 -16.12
C ARG A 45 -15.27 -35.74 -16.88
N LEU A 46 -14.18 -36.19 -16.26
CA LEU A 46 -12.91 -36.46 -16.94
C LEU A 46 -13.00 -37.76 -17.75
N GLY A 47 -12.69 -37.68 -19.04
CA GLY A 47 -12.56 -38.83 -19.94
C GLY A 47 -11.19 -39.51 -19.79
N SER A 48 -11.22 -40.83 -19.63
CA SER A 48 -10.07 -41.73 -19.56
C SER A 48 -9.53 -42.02 -20.98
N ALA A 49 -8.27 -41.69 -21.26
CA ALA A 49 -7.57 -42.13 -22.46
C ALA A 49 -6.90 -43.49 -22.24
N ARG A 50 -7.15 -44.43 -23.16
CA ARG A 50 -6.58 -45.79 -23.17
C ARG A 50 -5.19 -45.78 -23.80
N PHE A 51 -4.19 -46.34 -23.11
CA PHE A 51 -2.88 -46.68 -23.68
C PHE A 51 -2.95 -48.01 -24.44
N GLY A 52 -2.59 -47.99 -25.72
CA GLY A 52 -2.40 -49.18 -26.55
C GLY A 52 -1.02 -49.79 -26.35
N SER A 53 -1.00 -51.10 -26.10
CA SER A 53 0.20 -51.95 -26.00
C SER A 53 0.59 -52.46 -27.39
N VAL A 54 1.87 -52.37 -27.76
CA VAL A 54 2.47 -53.12 -28.89
C VAL A 54 3.67 -53.89 -28.36
N ARG A 55 3.70 -55.21 -28.65
CA ARG A 55 4.75 -56.15 -28.23
C ARG A 55 5.72 -56.46 -29.39
N LEU A 56 7.00 -56.51 -29.02
CA LEU A 56 8.08 -57.44 -29.39
C LEU A 56 8.43 -57.69 -30.87
N GLY A 57 9.67 -57.34 -31.22
CA GLY A 57 10.50 -58.03 -32.19
C GLY A 57 11.97 -57.80 -31.80
N GLY A 58 12.70 -58.85 -31.43
CA GLY A 58 14.08 -58.77 -30.94
C GLY A 58 15.09 -59.26 -31.96
N VAL A 59 16.34 -58.78 -31.85
CA VAL A 59 17.60 -59.46 -32.23
C VAL A 59 18.75 -58.85 -31.38
N ARG A 60 19.64 -59.69 -30.81
CA ARG A 60 20.95 -59.36 -30.19
C ARG A 60 22.06 -59.96 -31.08
N PRO A 61 23.37 -59.83 -30.76
CA PRO A 61 24.20 -58.67 -30.37
C PRO A 61 25.51 -58.61 -31.21
N ILE A 62 26.33 -57.56 -31.09
CA ILE A 62 27.79 -57.65 -31.30
C ILE A 62 28.52 -56.82 -30.23
N MET A 63 29.55 -57.45 -29.64
CA MET A 63 30.49 -56.92 -28.64
C MET A 63 31.36 -55.76 -29.15
N ALA A 64 31.78 -54.87 -28.24
CA ALA A 64 33.18 -54.44 -28.15
C ALA A 64 33.49 -53.98 -26.71
N ALA A 65 34.59 -54.48 -26.17
CA ALA A 65 35.12 -54.23 -24.83
C ALA A 65 36.30 -53.24 -24.89
N SER A 66 36.51 -52.45 -23.84
CA SER A 66 37.82 -51.89 -23.41
C SER A 66 37.62 -51.19 -22.04
N VAL A 67 38.00 -51.80 -20.91
CA VAL A 67 39.32 -51.67 -20.22
C VAL A 67 39.53 -50.24 -19.69
N PHE A 68 39.14 -49.98 -18.43
CA PHE A 68 39.97 -50.03 -17.20
C PHE A 68 40.83 -48.76 -16.94
N CYS A 69 40.47 -48.10 -15.83
CA CYS A 69 41.32 -47.49 -14.80
C CYS A 69 42.73 -47.02 -15.16
N CYS A 70 42.97 -45.71 -14.99
CA CYS A 70 43.87 -45.16 -13.94
C CYS A 70 44.14 -43.67 -14.20
N LEU A 71 43.52 -42.77 -13.43
CA LEU A 71 44.15 -41.51 -12.99
C LEU A 71 43.38 -40.92 -11.81
N ARG A 72 43.78 -41.42 -10.65
CA ARG A 72 43.58 -40.85 -9.32
C ARG A 72 44.72 -39.86 -9.08
N TRP A 73 44.49 -38.56 -9.29
CA TRP A 73 45.08 -37.45 -8.51
C TRP A 73 44.59 -36.09 -9.02
N CYS A 74 43.67 -35.47 -8.28
CA CYS A 74 43.62 -34.04 -7.98
C CYS A 74 42.53 -33.84 -6.92
N ARG A 75 42.97 -34.09 -5.69
CA ARG A 75 42.35 -33.63 -4.45
C ARG A 75 42.66 -32.13 -4.29
N ASP A 76 41.73 -31.44 -3.64
CA ASP A 76 41.74 -30.03 -3.21
C ASP A 76 41.47 -28.96 -4.26
N GLY A 77 40.18 -28.78 -4.52
CA GLY A 77 39.59 -27.51 -4.91
C GLY A 77 38.30 -27.35 -4.12
N GLY A 78 38.40 -27.06 -2.82
CA GLY A 78 37.26 -26.64 -2.03
C GLY A 78 36.69 -25.39 -2.68
N ALA A 79 35.65 -25.55 -3.49
CA ALA A 79 34.85 -24.45 -3.97
C ALA A 79 34.26 -23.79 -2.72
N GLY A 80 34.93 -22.75 -2.25
CA GLY A 80 34.37 -21.82 -1.28
C GLY A 80 33.18 -21.17 -1.96
N HIS A 81 32.02 -21.84 -1.90
CA HIS A 81 30.75 -21.17 -2.04
C HIS A 81 30.76 -20.11 -0.94
N ILE A 82 31.04 -18.88 -1.32
CA ILE A 82 30.66 -17.73 -0.51
C ILE A 82 29.15 -17.92 -0.34
N PRO A 83 28.62 -18.22 0.86
CA PRO A 83 27.19 -18.20 1.03
C PRO A 83 26.79 -16.76 0.71
N LEU A 84 26.14 -16.55 -0.45
CA LEU A 84 25.50 -15.29 -0.76
C LEU A 84 24.56 -15.06 0.41
N LYS A 85 24.94 -14.13 1.30
CA LYS A 85 24.13 -13.76 2.45
C LYS A 85 22.79 -13.33 1.87
N GLU A 86 21.76 -14.14 2.09
CA GLU A 86 20.42 -13.84 1.63
C GLU A 86 20.09 -12.45 2.17
N MET A 87 19.91 -11.50 1.24
CA MET A 87 19.65 -10.12 1.64
C MET A 87 18.31 -10.12 2.37
N PRO A 88 18.22 -9.48 3.55
CA PRO A 88 16.97 -9.47 4.30
C PRO A 88 15.86 -8.89 3.43
N ALA A 89 14.66 -9.45 3.56
CA ALA A 89 13.50 -8.92 2.84
C ALA A 89 13.08 -7.57 3.46
N VAL A 90 12.67 -6.64 2.60
CA VAL A 90 12.06 -5.39 3.06
C VAL A 90 10.66 -5.71 3.57
N GLN A 91 10.35 -5.27 4.80
CA GLN A 91 9.10 -5.53 5.51
C GLN A 91 8.82 -4.41 6.52
N LEU A 92 7.63 -4.42 7.12
CA LEU A 92 7.29 -3.51 8.22
C LEU A 92 8.15 -3.79 9.46
N ASP A 93 8.74 -2.75 10.03
CA ASP A 93 9.71 -2.85 11.12
C ASP A 93 9.01 -2.81 12.49
N THR A 94 9.03 -3.94 13.18
CA THR A 94 8.46 -4.09 14.53
C THR A 94 9.20 -3.29 15.60
N GLN A 95 10.44 -2.85 15.32
CA GLN A 95 11.19 -1.94 16.19
C GLN A 95 10.82 -0.47 15.97
N ARG A 96 10.10 -0.16 14.89
CA ARG A 96 9.69 1.19 14.49
C ARG A 96 8.22 1.23 14.12
N MET A 97 7.39 0.94 15.12
CA MET A 97 5.93 1.00 15.02
C MET A 97 5.31 1.73 16.22
N GLY A 98 4.08 2.22 16.05
CA GLY A 98 3.27 2.81 17.12
C GLY A 98 2.91 1.79 18.20
N THR A 99 2.55 2.28 19.38
CA THR A 99 2.32 1.47 20.59
C THR A 99 1.20 0.45 20.40
N ASP A 100 0.11 0.85 19.73
CA ASP A 100 -1.08 0.02 19.52
C ASP A 100 -1.14 -0.58 18.11
N VAL A 101 0.00 -0.64 17.42
CA VAL A 101 0.14 -1.26 16.09
C VAL A 101 0.38 -2.75 16.22
N VAL A 102 -0.31 -3.52 15.38
CA VAL A 102 -0.17 -4.97 15.29
C VAL A 102 0.34 -5.33 13.90
N ILE A 103 1.49 -5.99 13.86
CA ILE A 103 2.12 -6.47 12.62
C ILE A 103 2.01 -8.00 12.56
N VAL A 104 1.43 -8.51 11.48
CA VAL A 104 1.25 -9.96 11.23
C VAL A 104 1.69 -10.34 9.81
N LYS A 105 1.49 -11.61 9.43
CA LYS A 105 1.88 -12.14 8.10
C LYS A 105 3.35 -11.90 7.76
N ASN A 106 4.25 -12.17 8.71
CA ASN A 106 5.70 -12.02 8.52
C ASN A 106 6.10 -10.60 8.09
N GLY A 107 5.65 -9.59 8.83
CA GLY A 107 5.97 -8.18 8.53
C GLY A 107 5.22 -7.58 7.35
N ARG A 108 4.18 -8.26 6.83
CA ARG A 108 3.45 -7.81 5.63
C ARG A 108 2.09 -7.19 5.87
N ARG A 109 1.50 -7.37 7.06
CA ARG A 109 0.17 -6.85 7.38
C ARG A 109 0.24 -5.95 8.60
N ILE A 110 -0.41 -4.80 8.52
CA ILE A 110 -0.60 -3.86 9.63
C ILE A 110 -2.09 -3.72 9.96
N CYS A 111 -2.40 -3.71 11.26
CA CYS A 111 -3.71 -3.37 11.83
C CYS A 111 -3.52 -2.72 13.23
N GLY A 112 -4.60 -2.31 13.88
CA GLY A 112 -4.56 -1.60 15.17
C GLY A 112 -4.63 -0.09 14.99
N THR A 113 -3.93 0.66 15.86
CA THR A 113 -3.90 2.13 15.82
C THR A 113 -2.46 2.63 15.89
N GLY A 114 -2.01 3.34 14.85
CA GLY A 114 -0.67 3.90 14.76
C GLY A 114 0.01 3.70 13.40
N GLY A 115 1.26 4.14 13.30
CA GLY A 115 2.10 4.06 12.12
C GLY A 115 3.23 3.03 12.25
N CYS A 116 3.79 2.61 11.13
CA CYS A 116 4.96 1.75 11.08
C CYS A 116 5.85 2.13 9.90
N LEU A 117 7.17 2.17 10.12
CA LEU A 117 8.17 2.34 9.08
C LEU A 117 8.59 0.99 8.51
N ALA A 118 9.01 0.95 7.25
CA ALA A 118 9.72 -0.22 6.74
C ALA A 118 11.12 -0.35 7.37
N ASN A 119 11.70 -1.55 7.30
CA ASN A 119 13.04 -1.84 7.82
C ASN A 119 14.19 -1.29 6.93
N ALA A 120 13.91 -0.91 5.68
CA ALA A 120 14.89 -0.35 4.74
C ALA A 120 14.62 1.14 4.40
N PRO A 121 15.64 2.01 4.42
CA PRO A 121 15.52 3.39 3.95
C PRO A 121 15.47 3.44 2.41
N LEU A 122 14.92 4.54 1.89
CA LEU A 122 14.97 4.86 0.46
C LEU A 122 16.30 5.56 0.14
N HIS A 123 17.38 4.81 -0.05
CA HIS A 123 18.69 5.37 -0.46
C HIS A 123 18.92 5.36 -1.98
N GLN A 124 18.12 4.56 -2.71
CA GLN A 124 18.20 4.48 -4.16
C GLN A 124 17.42 5.63 -4.82
N ASN A 125 17.90 6.05 -5.99
CA ASN A 125 17.37 7.21 -6.72
C ASN A 125 15.87 7.12 -7.02
N LYS A 126 15.31 5.91 -7.23
CA LYS A 126 13.92 5.70 -7.62
C LYS A 126 13.39 4.43 -6.96
N SER A 127 12.40 4.59 -6.09
CA SER A 127 11.82 3.50 -5.31
C SER A 127 10.32 3.33 -5.57
N TYR A 128 9.87 2.08 -5.64
CA TYR A 128 8.48 1.69 -5.75
C TYR A 128 8.08 0.71 -4.65
N PHE A 129 6.90 0.91 -4.07
CA PHE A 129 6.27 0.00 -3.12
C PHE A 129 4.75 0.11 -3.19
N GLU A 130 4.04 -0.93 -2.78
CA GLU A 130 2.58 -0.96 -2.81
C GLU A 130 1.98 -1.34 -1.47
N PHE A 131 0.74 -0.92 -1.27
CA PHE A 131 -0.12 -1.41 -0.20
C PHE A 131 -1.48 -1.78 -0.76
N LYS A 132 -1.96 -2.97 -0.39
CA LYS A 132 -3.31 -3.43 -0.67
C LYS A 132 -4.22 -3.11 0.51
N ILE A 133 -5.32 -2.43 0.25
CA ILE A 133 -6.33 -2.09 1.26
C ILE A 133 -7.18 -3.34 1.48
N GLN A 134 -6.98 -4.03 2.60
CA GLN A 134 -7.72 -5.25 2.93
C GLN A 134 -9.03 -4.94 3.64
N SER A 135 -9.03 -3.89 4.47
CA SER A 135 -10.23 -3.30 5.05
C SER A 135 -9.99 -1.81 5.21
N THR A 136 -10.94 -0.99 4.77
CA THR A 136 -10.83 0.47 4.88
C THR A 136 -11.16 0.94 6.30
N GLY A 137 -10.88 2.21 6.56
CA GLY A 137 -10.96 2.87 7.87
C GLY A 137 -10.16 4.17 7.78
N ILE A 138 -9.42 4.51 8.85
CA ILE A 138 -8.45 5.60 8.81
C ILE A 138 -7.08 5.02 8.49
N TRP A 139 -6.47 5.47 7.40
CA TRP A 139 -5.15 4.99 7.01
C TRP A 139 -4.44 6.02 6.13
N GLY A 140 -3.14 5.83 5.95
CA GLY A 140 -2.38 6.60 4.97
C GLY A 140 -1.03 5.97 4.70
N ILE A 141 -0.49 6.27 3.53
CA ILE A 141 0.72 5.66 2.98
C ILE A 141 1.62 6.75 2.44
N GLY A 142 2.93 6.65 2.64
CA GLY A 142 3.88 7.53 2.00
C GLY A 142 5.29 7.33 2.51
N VAL A 143 5.97 8.43 2.81
CA VAL A 143 7.35 8.42 3.32
C VAL A 143 7.47 9.21 4.62
N ALA A 144 8.34 8.75 5.51
CA ALA A 144 8.65 9.47 6.75
C ALA A 144 10.10 9.29 7.16
N THR A 145 10.61 10.24 7.94
CA THR A 145 11.89 10.12 8.63
C THR A 145 11.72 9.31 9.92
N GLN A 146 12.81 8.80 10.48
CA GLN A 146 12.80 8.11 11.78
C GLN A 146 12.32 8.98 12.96
N LYS A 147 12.21 10.30 12.76
CA LYS A 147 11.74 11.26 13.77
C LYS A 147 10.23 11.41 13.82
N ALA A 148 9.49 10.82 12.87
CA ALA A 148 8.04 10.92 12.83
C ALA A 148 7.41 10.28 14.07
N ASN A 149 6.41 10.94 14.65
CA ASN A 149 5.65 10.38 15.76
C ASN A 149 4.62 9.35 15.24
N LEU A 150 4.95 8.07 15.34
CA LEU A 150 4.11 6.97 14.84
C LEU A 150 2.83 6.73 15.65
N ASN A 151 2.63 7.40 16.79
CA ASN A 151 1.37 7.37 17.54
C ASN A 151 0.42 8.51 17.15
N GLN A 152 0.88 9.46 16.34
CA GLN A 152 0.05 10.58 15.89
C GLN A 152 -0.71 10.21 14.61
N ILE A 153 -2.01 9.97 14.73
CA ILE A 153 -2.89 9.72 13.60
C ILE A 153 -3.78 10.95 13.36
N PRO A 154 -3.93 11.43 12.11
CA PRO A 154 -3.21 11.01 10.90
C PRO A 154 -1.77 11.55 10.84
N LEU A 155 -0.90 10.87 10.09
CA LEU A 155 0.42 11.40 9.71
C LEU A 155 0.31 12.57 8.71
N GLY A 156 1.44 13.18 8.36
CA GLY A 156 1.52 14.35 7.48
C GLY A 156 1.23 15.67 8.20
N ARG A 157 1.19 15.67 9.54
CA ARG A 157 0.93 16.86 10.38
C ARG A 157 2.21 17.63 10.74
N ASP A 158 3.37 17.06 10.48
CA ASP A 158 4.67 17.62 10.79
C ASP A 158 5.62 17.54 9.58
N VAL A 159 6.85 18.02 9.76
CA VAL A 159 7.90 17.97 8.73
C VAL A 159 8.57 16.59 8.60
N HIS A 160 8.12 15.60 9.36
CA HIS A 160 8.75 14.29 9.43
C HIS A 160 8.02 13.24 8.61
N SER A 161 6.85 13.57 8.04
CA SER A 161 6.03 12.64 7.27
C SER A 161 5.33 13.33 6.09
N LEU A 162 5.36 12.69 4.92
CA LEU A 162 4.58 13.03 3.73
C LEU A 162 3.75 11.81 3.36
N VAL A 163 2.43 11.92 3.41
CA VAL A 163 1.52 10.78 3.24
C VAL A 163 0.31 11.13 2.41
N MET A 164 -0.15 10.19 1.59
CA MET A 164 -1.52 10.17 1.07
C MET A 164 -2.43 9.53 2.11
N ARG A 165 -3.50 10.22 2.49
CA ARG A 165 -4.52 9.74 3.43
C ARG A 165 -5.62 8.97 2.70
N ASN A 166 -6.46 8.28 3.45
CA ASN A 166 -7.58 7.48 2.93
C ASN A 166 -8.60 8.28 2.12
N ASP A 167 -8.70 9.60 2.31
CA ASP A 167 -9.55 10.51 1.53
C ASP A 167 -8.88 10.98 0.21
N GLY A 168 -7.72 10.41 -0.14
CA GLY A 168 -6.95 10.73 -1.34
C GLY A 168 -6.13 12.01 -1.26
N ALA A 169 -6.10 12.71 -0.12
CA ALA A 169 -5.32 13.93 0.04
C ALA A 169 -3.88 13.64 0.46
N LEU A 170 -2.92 14.32 -0.16
CA LEU A 170 -1.51 14.27 0.20
C LEU A 170 -1.20 15.39 1.20
N TYR A 171 -0.66 15.03 2.36
CA TYR A 171 -0.37 15.96 3.45
C TYR A 171 1.11 15.94 3.83
N TYR A 172 1.68 17.13 4.03
CA TYR A 172 3.00 17.36 4.61
C TYR A 172 2.98 18.64 5.43
N ASN A 173 3.54 18.62 6.64
CA ASN A 173 3.57 19.77 7.54
C ASN A 173 2.17 20.37 7.82
N ASN A 174 1.16 19.51 7.93
CA ASN A 174 -0.24 19.86 8.12
C ASN A 174 -0.87 20.69 6.98
N GLU A 175 -0.23 20.70 5.81
CA GLU A 175 -0.73 21.35 4.60
C GLU A 175 -1.07 20.30 3.54
N GLU A 176 -2.23 20.46 2.92
CA GLU A 176 -2.62 19.68 1.75
C GLU A 176 -1.76 20.10 0.56
N LYS A 177 -0.96 19.17 0.03
CA LYS A 177 -0.06 19.40 -1.10
C LYS A 177 -0.73 19.10 -2.42
N ASN A 178 -1.55 18.06 -2.44
CA ASN A 178 -2.30 17.63 -3.62
C ASN A 178 -3.46 16.73 -3.20
N ARG A 179 -4.35 16.38 -4.12
CA ARG A 179 -5.49 15.50 -3.85
C ARG A 179 -5.88 14.69 -5.08
N LEU A 180 -6.14 13.40 -4.87
CA LEU A 180 -6.71 12.53 -5.89
C LEU A 180 -8.09 13.04 -6.35
N PRO A 181 -8.45 12.89 -7.63
CA PRO A 181 -9.78 13.26 -8.10
C PRO A 181 -10.85 12.43 -7.38
N ALA A 182 -11.99 13.05 -7.07
CA ALA A 182 -13.05 12.43 -6.25
C ALA A 182 -13.62 11.12 -6.83
N ASN A 183 -13.47 10.89 -8.14
CA ASN A 183 -13.89 9.66 -8.81
C ASN A 183 -12.89 8.50 -8.69
N SER A 184 -11.74 8.75 -8.06
CA SER A 184 -10.62 7.80 -7.93
C SER A 184 -10.14 7.71 -6.48
N LEU A 185 -11.08 7.80 -5.54
CA LEU A 185 -10.80 7.55 -4.13
C LEU A 185 -10.53 6.06 -3.91
N PRO A 186 -9.44 5.69 -3.22
CA PRO A 186 -9.10 4.29 -2.97
C PRO A 186 -10.20 3.58 -2.15
N GLN A 187 -10.55 2.37 -2.56
CA GLN A 187 -11.55 1.52 -1.90
C GLN A 187 -10.93 0.24 -1.35
N GLU A 188 -11.71 -0.50 -0.56
CA GLU A 188 -11.32 -1.83 -0.11
C GLU A 188 -11.10 -2.76 -1.31
N GLY A 189 -9.99 -3.49 -1.28
CA GLY A 189 -9.52 -4.34 -2.37
C GLY A 189 -8.52 -3.68 -3.32
N ASP A 190 -8.47 -2.35 -3.36
CA ASP A 190 -7.55 -1.62 -4.23
C ASP A 190 -6.10 -1.74 -3.78
N VAL A 191 -5.19 -1.57 -4.75
CA VAL A 191 -3.75 -1.51 -4.55
C VAL A 191 -3.27 -0.09 -4.80
N VAL A 192 -2.70 0.53 -3.77
CA VAL A 192 -2.06 1.84 -3.86
C VAL A 192 -0.57 1.64 -4.05
N GLY A 193 -0.04 2.08 -5.19
CA GLY A 193 1.39 2.11 -5.47
C GLY A 193 1.97 3.50 -5.21
N ILE A 194 3.16 3.56 -4.63
CA ILE A 194 3.88 4.80 -4.36
C ILE A 194 5.22 4.75 -5.08
N THR A 195 5.51 5.81 -5.84
CA THR A 195 6.85 6.09 -6.36
C THR A 195 7.47 7.24 -5.59
N TYR A 196 8.76 7.13 -5.28
CA TYR A 196 9.53 8.20 -4.65
C TYR A 196 10.93 8.28 -5.26
N ASP A 197 11.36 9.48 -5.66
CA ASP A 197 12.67 9.71 -6.30
C ASP A 197 13.50 10.83 -5.66
N HIS A 198 13.19 11.18 -4.40
CA HIS A 198 13.75 12.31 -3.64
C HIS A 198 13.35 13.71 -4.14
N VAL A 199 12.85 13.84 -5.37
CA VAL A 199 12.29 15.10 -5.87
C VAL A 199 10.81 15.15 -5.54
N GLU A 200 10.08 14.07 -5.80
CA GLU A 200 8.64 13.96 -5.55
C GLU A 200 8.20 12.56 -5.12
N LEU A 201 7.05 12.54 -4.45
CA LEU A 201 6.21 11.38 -4.23
C LEU A 201 5.07 11.42 -5.22
N ASN A 202 4.76 10.30 -5.87
CA ASN A 202 3.59 10.19 -6.75
C ASN A 202 2.80 8.90 -6.47
N VAL A 203 1.49 8.97 -6.75
CA VAL A 203 0.52 7.94 -6.37
C VAL A 203 0.01 7.21 -7.61
N TYR A 204 -0.10 5.89 -7.48
CA TYR A 204 -0.72 4.98 -8.44
C TYR A 204 -1.88 4.26 -7.75
N LEU A 205 -3.00 4.11 -8.45
CA LEU A 205 -4.13 3.31 -7.99
C LEU A 205 -4.38 2.19 -8.99
N ASN A 206 -4.30 0.94 -8.54
CA ASN A 206 -4.44 -0.26 -9.36
C ASN A 206 -3.52 -0.24 -10.61
N GLY A 207 -2.28 0.23 -10.44
CA GLY A 207 -1.28 0.37 -11.50
C GLY A 207 -1.45 1.60 -12.41
N LYS A 208 -2.52 2.37 -12.26
CA LYS A 208 -2.75 3.61 -13.03
C LYS A 208 -2.14 4.80 -12.30
N ASN A 209 -1.34 5.60 -13.01
CA ASN A 209 -0.80 6.85 -12.48
C ASN A 209 -1.94 7.85 -12.22
N MET A 210 -2.00 8.40 -11.01
CA MET A 210 -2.99 9.39 -10.63
C MET A 210 -2.61 10.83 -10.98
N HIS A 211 -1.38 11.06 -11.43
CA HIS A 211 -0.83 12.38 -11.75
C HIS A 211 -1.01 13.38 -10.60
N CYS A 212 -0.77 12.90 -9.39
CA CYS A 212 -0.98 13.63 -8.14
C CYS A 212 0.33 13.69 -7.35
N PRO A 213 1.37 14.38 -7.86
CA PRO A 213 2.66 14.44 -7.20
C PRO A 213 2.64 15.39 -6.00
N ALA A 214 3.51 15.14 -5.03
CA ALA A 214 3.85 16.06 -3.96
C ALA A 214 5.38 16.13 -3.79
N SER A 215 5.91 17.32 -3.54
CA SER A 215 7.35 17.52 -3.35
C SER A 215 7.89 16.65 -2.20
N GLY A 216 9.05 16.03 -2.43
CA GLY A 216 9.71 15.17 -1.47
C GLY A 216 10.16 15.90 -0.20
N ILE A 217 10.47 15.12 0.83
CA ILE A 217 10.90 15.64 2.14
C ILE A 217 12.39 15.41 2.35
N ARG A 218 13.00 16.21 3.24
CA ARG A 218 14.44 16.16 3.50
C ARG A 218 14.80 15.07 4.51
N GLY A 219 16.03 14.57 4.38
CA GLY A 219 16.63 13.57 5.29
C GLY A 219 16.46 12.14 4.79
N THR A 220 16.99 11.18 5.55
CA THR A 220 16.79 9.75 5.27
C THR A 220 15.35 9.36 5.55
N VAL A 221 14.65 8.94 4.50
CA VAL A 221 13.24 8.56 4.57
C VAL A 221 13.04 7.06 4.39
N TYR A 222 11.94 6.58 4.92
CA TYR A 222 11.49 5.20 4.89
C TYR A 222 10.05 5.19 4.37
N PRO A 223 9.60 4.13 3.68
CA PRO A 223 8.19 3.87 3.51
C PRO A 223 7.50 3.88 4.87
N VAL A 224 6.36 4.57 4.95
CA VAL A 224 5.52 4.61 6.14
C VAL A 224 4.09 4.28 5.77
N VAL A 225 3.44 3.56 6.66
CA VAL A 225 2.00 3.32 6.64
C VAL A 225 1.43 3.61 8.02
N TYR A 226 0.22 4.14 8.11
CA TYR A 226 -0.53 4.18 9.35
C TYR A 226 -1.94 3.64 9.16
N VAL A 227 -2.51 3.14 10.26
CA VAL A 227 -3.85 2.59 10.35
C VAL A 227 -4.51 3.02 11.66
N ASP A 228 -5.83 3.15 11.63
CA ASP A 228 -6.73 3.36 12.75
C ASP A 228 -8.16 3.03 12.30
N ASP A 229 -9.12 3.02 13.21
CA ASP A 229 -10.53 2.71 12.94
C ASP A 229 -10.71 1.39 12.16
N SER A 230 -10.09 0.33 12.68
CA SER A 230 -10.13 -1.04 12.12
C SER A 230 -9.52 -1.22 10.72
N ALA A 231 -8.80 -0.23 10.19
CA ALA A 231 -8.13 -0.36 8.90
C ALA A 231 -7.08 -1.49 8.90
N ILE A 232 -7.01 -2.24 7.80
CA ILE A 232 -6.06 -3.33 7.60
C ILE A 232 -5.41 -3.17 6.22
N LEU A 233 -4.08 -3.04 6.20
CA LEU A 233 -3.31 -2.90 4.97
C LEU A 233 -2.25 -4.00 4.87
N ASP A 234 -2.06 -4.52 3.66
CA ASP A 234 -0.96 -5.45 3.32
C ASP A 234 0.10 -4.74 2.48
N CYS A 235 1.36 -4.77 2.88
CA CYS A 235 2.46 -4.16 2.14
C CYS A 235 3.08 -5.12 1.12
N GLN A 236 3.56 -4.53 0.03
CA GLN A 236 4.30 -5.20 -1.03
C GLN A 236 5.56 -4.39 -1.35
N PHE A 237 6.73 -4.95 -1.02
CA PHE A 237 8.03 -4.31 -1.28
C PHE A 237 8.84 -5.00 -2.38
N SER A 238 8.38 -6.13 -2.92
CA SER A 238 9.11 -6.91 -3.93
C SER A 238 8.21 -7.59 -4.97
N GLU A 239 7.29 -8.45 -4.55
CA GLU A 239 6.38 -9.19 -5.45
C GLU A 239 5.11 -8.37 -5.78
N PHE A 240 5.26 -7.29 -6.55
CA PHE A 240 4.18 -6.32 -6.80
C PHE A 240 2.96 -6.92 -7.53
N TYR A 241 1.77 -6.40 -7.21
CA TYR A 241 0.55 -6.68 -7.96
C TYR A 241 0.57 -6.02 -9.34
N HIS A 242 1.20 -4.84 -9.43
CA HIS A 242 1.37 -4.11 -10.67
C HIS A 242 2.85 -3.93 -11.00
N THR A 243 3.17 -3.96 -12.29
CA THR A 243 4.55 -3.71 -12.75
C THR A 243 5.00 -2.31 -12.30
N PRO A 244 6.17 -2.17 -11.66
CA PRO A 244 6.71 -0.87 -11.29
C PRO A 244 6.78 0.07 -12.49
N PRO A 245 6.50 1.38 -12.30
CA PRO A 245 6.65 2.35 -13.37
C PRO A 245 8.08 2.39 -13.94
N PRO A 246 8.27 2.74 -15.23
CA PRO A 246 9.59 2.72 -15.85
C PRO A 246 10.66 3.50 -15.07
N GLY A 247 11.77 2.82 -14.76
CA GLY A 247 12.90 3.38 -14.01
C GLY A 247 12.73 3.38 -12.49
N PHE A 248 11.59 2.93 -11.96
CA PHE A 248 11.40 2.68 -10.53
C PHE A 248 11.53 1.19 -10.22
N GLU A 249 12.18 0.88 -9.11
CA GLU A 249 12.45 -0.49 -8.70
C GLU A 249 12.04 -0.72 -7.25
N LYS A 250 11.98 -2.00 -6.85
CA LYS A 250 11.81 -2.38 -5.44
C LYS A 250 12.91 -1.79 -4.57
N ILE A 251 12.61 -1.63 -3.29
CA ILE A 251 13.56 -1.11 -2.31
C ILE A 251 14.67 -2.15 -2.07
N LEU A 252 15.92 -1.73 -2.20
CA LEU A 252 17.10 -2.55 -1.93
C LEU A 252 17.79 -2.11 -0.64
N PHE A 253 18.28 -3.07 0.14
CA PHE A 253 19.27 -2.76 1.17
C PHE A 253 20.60 -2.39 0.53
N GLU A 254 21.31 -1.43 1.09
CA GLU A 254 22.70 -1.19 0.71
C GLU A 254 23.53 -2.46 0.95
N GLN A 255 24.18 -2.94 -0.11
CA GLN A 255 25.21 -3.95 0.04
C GLN A 255 26.44 -3.24 0.62
N GLN A 256 26.82 -3.60 1.84
CA GLN A 256 28.14 -3.24 2.36
C GLN A 256 29.17 -3.96 1.50
N ILE A 257 29.75 -3.25 0.53
CA ILE A 257 30.99 -3.66 -0.13
C ILE A 257 32.10 -3.51 0.91
N PHE A 258 32.62 -4.64 1.40
CA PHE A 258 33.82 -4.71 2.23
C PHE A 258 35.07 -4.72 1.35
#